data_AF-A0A3L7A273-F1
#
_entry.id   AF-A0A3L7A273-F1
#
_cell.length_a   1.000
_cell.length_b   1.000
_cell.length_c   1.000
_cell.angle_alpha   90.00
_cell.angle_beta   90.00
_cell.angle_gamma   90.00
#
_symmetry.space_group_name_H-M   'P 1'
#
loop_
_entity.id
_entity.type
_entity.pdbx_description
1 polymer ?
#
loop_
_entity_poly.entity_id
_entity_poly.type
_entity_poly.pdbx_seq_one_letter_code
_entity_poly.pdbx_strand_id
1 'polypeptide(L)'
;MVQSPEEFQKLSKDNIDAAMKSFGTLSKSAQAIAVEVADYTKTSFEQGTAALEKLLGAKSVEQAIEIQQSYLKSAYEGAVAQATKIGELYTELAKETYRPFESAFGKFPR
;
A
#
# COMPACT_ATOMS: atom_id res chain seq x y z
N MET A 1 -44.53 3.89 -8.96
CA MET A 1 -43.91 5.22 -9.13
C MET A 1 -42.73 5.03 -10.07
N VAL A 2 -42.85 5.48 -11.32
CA VAL A 2 -41.73 5.52 -12.27
C VAL A 2 -40.91 6.74 -11.87
N GLN A 3 -39.62 6.55 -11.52
CA GLN A 3 -38.72 7.66 -11.17
C GLN A 3 -38.71 8.68 -12.31
N SER A 4 -38.68 9.98 -11.99
CA SER A 4 -38.72 11.01 -13.04
C SER A 4 -37.47 10.93 -13.92
N PRO A 5 -37.52 11.35 -15.19
CA PRO A 5 -36.34 11.39 -16.06
C PRO A 5 -35.17 12.18 -15.43
N GLU A 6 -35.45 13.19 -14.61
CA GLU A 6 -34.46 14.03 -13.92
C GLU A 6 -33.79 13.28 -12.76
N GLU A 7 -34.54 12.46 -12.01
CA GLU A 7 -33.99 11.58 -10.98
C GLU A 7 -33.07 10.52 -11.58
N PHE A 8 -33.46 9.94 -12.71
CA PHE A 8 -32.64 8.99 -13.45
C PHE A 8 -31.34 9.64 -13.95
N GLN A 9 -31.43 10.86 -14.49
CA GLN A 9 -30.26 11.61 -14.98
C GLN A 9 -29.29 11.96 -13.85
N LYS A 10 -29.82 12.35 -12.68
CA LYS A 10 -29.03 12.64 -11.48
C LYS A 10 -28.35 11.39 -10.93
N LEU A 11 -29.09 10.27 -10.81
CA LEU A 11 -28.54 8.98 -10.38
C LEU A 11 -27.39 8.53 -11.30
N SER A 12 -27.56 8.68 -12.61
CA SER A 12 -26.54 8.33 -13.59
C SER A 12 -25.28 9.18 -13.43
N LYS A 13 -25.43 10.48 -13.19
CA LYS A 13 -24.31 11.41 -12.95
C LYS A 13 -23.56 11.09 -11.64
N ASP A 14 -24.29 10.88 -10.54
CA ASP A 14 -23.72 10.53 -9.24
C ASP A 14 -22.92 9.21 -9.31
N ASN A 15 -23.41 8.22 -10.08
CA ASN A 15 -22.70 6.96 -10.32
C ASN A 15 -21.41 7.14 -11.13
N ILE A 16 -21.43 7.99 -12.16
CA ILE A 16 -20.23 8.29 -12.95
C ILE A 16 -19.17 9.00 -12.09
N ASP A 17 -19.59 9.97 -11.28
CA ASP A 17 -18.68 10.69 -10.38
C ASP A 17 -18.07 9.75 -9.32
N ALA A 18 -18.88 8.82 -8.77
CA ALA A 18 -18.40 7.79 -7.85
C ALA A 18 -17.41 6.81 -8.51
N ALA A 19 -17.68 6.41 -9.76
CA ALA A 19 -16.79 5.54 -10.53
C ALA A 19 -15.45 6.22 -10.84
N MET A 20 -15.48 7.48 -11.29
CA MET A 20 -14.27 8.28 -11.55
C MET A 20 -13.42 8.47 -10.30
N LYS A 21 -14.06 8.71 -9.14
CA LYS A 21 -13.37 8.79 -7.86
C LYS A 21 -12.70 7.46 -7.49
N SER A 22 -13.44 6.35 -7.59
CA SER A 22 -12.92 5.01 -7.28
C SER A 22 -11.74 4.63 -8.17
N PHE A 23 -11.82 4.96 -9.46
CA PHE A 23 -10.72 4.77 -10.41
C PHE A 23 -9.50 5.61 -10.03
N GLY A 24 -9.71 6.88 -9.68
CA GLY A 24 -8.64 7.77 -9.22
C GLY A 24 -7.94 7.25 -7.97
N THR A 25 -8.69 6.74 -6.99
CA THR A 25 -8.14 6.09 -5.79
C THR A 25 -7.32 4.86 -6.14
N LEU A 26 -7.86 3.93 -6.92
CA LEU A 26 -7.17 2.72 -7.31
C LEU A 26 -5.86 3.03 -8.04
N SER A 27 -5.88 3.99 -8.97
CA SER A 27 -4.69 4.43 -9.69
C SER A 27 -3.61 4.98 -8.75
N LYS A 28 -4.00 5.76 -7.74
CA LYS A 28 -3.05 6.30 -6.74
C LYS A 28 -2.49 5.20 -5.84
N SER A 29 -3.33 4.28 -5.36
CA SER A 29 -2.87 3.14 -4.56
C SER A 29 -1.89 2.27 -5.36
N ALA A 30 -2.17 2.01 -6.64
CA ALA A 30 -1.26 1.26 -7.51
C ALA A 30 0.08 1.97 -7.70
N GLN A 31 0.08 3.29 -7.91
CA GLN A 31 1.30 4.10 -7.98
C GLN A 31 2.09 4.05 -6.67
N ALA A 32 1.41 4.20 -5.53
CA ALA A 32 2.06 4.13 -4.21
C ALA A 32 2.70 2.76 -3.95
N ILE A 33 2.00 1.66 -4.27
CA ILE A 33 2.55 0.30 -4.17
C ILE A 33 3.78 0.15 -5.07
N ALA A 34 3.72 0.64 -6.31
CA ALA A 34 4.84 0.54 -7.24
C ALA A 34 6.08 1.29 -6.74
N VAL A 35 5.91 2.51 -6.21
CA VAL A 35 6.99 3.28 -5.58
C VAL A 35 7.56 2.53 -4.39
N GLU A 36 6.71 2.03 -3.49
CA GLU A 36 7.15 1.35 -2.29
C GLU A 36 7.93 0.06 -2.60
N VAL A 37 7.47 -0.71 -3.59
CA VAL A 37 8.18 -1.93 -4.04
C VAL A 37 9.53 -1.58 -4.67
N ALA A 38 9.61 -0.50 -5.45
CA ALA A 38 10.86 -0.03 -6.04
C ALA A 38 11.86 0.40 -4.95
N ASP A 39 11.40 1.17 -3.96
CA ASP A 39 12.21 1.63 -2.83
C ASP A 39 12.71 0.44 -1.99
N TYR A 40 11.83 -0.50 -1.63
CA TYR A 40 12.21 -1.71 -0.90
C TYR A 40 13.24 -2.56 -1.66
N THR A 41 13.08 -2.68 -2.98
CA THR A 41 14.03 -3.42 -3.83
C THR A 41 15.40 -2.76 -3.81
N LYS A 42 15.44 -1.43 -3.95
CA LYS A 42 16.68 -0.65 -3.88
C LYS A 42 17.37 -0.82 -2.53
N THR A 43 16.63 -0.64 -1.42
CA THR A 43 17.17 -0.83 -0.07
C THR A 43 17.67 -2.25 0.15
N SER A 44 16.93 -3.27 -0.30
CA SER A 44 17.34 -4.68 -0.17
C SER A 44 18.66 -4.95 -0.90
N PHE A 45 18.83 -4.36 -2.09
CA PHE A 45 20.07 -4.49 -2.86
C PHE A 45 21.26 -3.79 -2.19
N GLU A 46 21.07 -2.57 -1.68
CA GLU A 46 22.08 -1.82 -0.94
C GLU A 46 22.50 -2.58 0.33
N GLN A 47 21.54 -3.10 1.10
CA GLN A 47 21.81 -3.89 2.30
C GLN A 47 22.57 -5.19 1.99
N GLY A 48 22.16 -5.92 0.94
CA GLY A 48 22.83 -7.15 0.53
C GLY A 48 24.26 -6.91 0.07
N THR A 49 24.49 -5.86 -0.71
CA THR A 49 25.84 -5.48 -1.17
C THR A 49 26.71 -5.07 0.01
N ALA A 50 26.20 -4.25 0.94
CA ALA A 50 26.95 -3.86 2.14
C ALA A 50 27.27 -5.05 3.06
N ALA A 51 26.36 -6.03 3.18
CA ALA A 51 26.62 -7.25 3.93
C ALA A 51 27.71 -8.10 3.27
N LEU A 52 27.67 -8.24 1.94
CA LEU A 52 28.68 -8.96 1.17
C LEU A 52 30.07 -8.32 1.31
N GLU A 53 30.17 -7.01 1.13
CA GLU A 53 31.44 -6.27 1.31
C GLU A 53 32.03 -6.50 2.71
N LYS A 54 31.19 -6.43 3.74
CA LYS A 54 31.61 -6.70 5.12
C LYS A 54 32.05 -8.15 5.32
N LEU A 55 31.33 -9.12 4.73
CA LEU A 55 31.68 -10.54 4.81
C LEU A 55 33.02 -10.83 4.14
N LEU A 56 33.28 -10.24 2.97
CA LEU A 56 34.57 -10.38 2.29
C LEU A 56 35.74 -9.80 3.11
N GLY A 57 35.47 -8.78 3.94
CA GLY A 57 36.45 -8.20 4.87
C GLY A 57 36.51 -8.86 6.25
N ALA A 58 35.73 -9.92 6.51
CA ALA A 58 35.69 -10.56 7.82
C ALA A 58 36.99 -11.33 8.10
N LYS A 59 37.53 -11.16 9.32
CA LYS A 59 38.80 -11.77 9.74
C LYS A 59 38.62 -13.04 10.59
N SER A 60 37.38 -13.33 11.00
CA SER A 60 37.04 -14.53 11.77
C SER A 60 35.61 -14.97 11.47
N VAL A 61 35.28 -16.19 11.90
CA VAL A 61 33.94 -16.76 11.77
C VAL A 61 32.95 -16.00 12.68
N GLU A 62 33.37 -15.61 13.87
CA GLU A 62 32.55 -14.82 14.80
C GLU A 62 32.12 -13.49 14.17
N GLN A 63 33.06 -12.79 13.52
CA GLN A 63 32.76 -11.54 12.82
C GLN A 63 31.78 -11.76 11.65
N ALA A 64 31.96 -12.85 10.89
CA ALA A 64 31.04 -13.20 9.81
C ALA A 64 29.62 -13.49 10.33
N ILE A 65 29.51 -14.18 11.46
CA ILE A 65 28.23 -14.47 12.13
C ILE A 65 27.55 -13.17 12.57
N GLU A 66 28.28 -12.23 13.17
CA GLU A 66 27.72 -10.92 13.57
C GLU A 66 27.20 -10.13 12.36
N ILE A 67 27.95 -10.11 11.25
CA ILE A 67 27.52 -9.46 10.01
C ILE A 67 26.23 -10.11 9.48
N GLN A 68 26.17 -11.43 9.43
CA GLN A 68 25.00 -12.15 8.95
C GLN A 68 23.79 -11.93 9.87
N GLN A 69 23.96 -11.93 11.19
CA GLN A 69 22.88 -11.64 12.14
C GLN A 69 22.33 -10.22 11.96
N SER A 70 23.22 -9.24 11.78
CA SER A 70 22.82 -7.84 11.54
C SER A 70 22.06 -7.68 10.22
N TYR A 71 22.53 -8.34 9.15
CA TYR A 71 21.83 -8.38 7.87
C TYR A 71 20.45 -9.02 7.99
N LEU A 72 20.34 -10.18 8.63
CA LEU A 72 19.06 -10.87 8.83
C LEU A 72 18.06 -10.03 9.65
N LYS A 73 18.54 -9.38 10.71
CA LYS A 73 17.70 -8.47 11.51
C LYS A 73 17.18 -7.31 10.67
N SER A 74 18.07 -6.65 9.94
CA SER A 74 17.70 -5.51 9.08
C SER A 74 16.72 -5.92 7.96
N ALA A 75 16.95 -7.08 7.34
CA ALA A 75 16.08 -7.62 6.31
C ALA A 75 14.69 -7.95 6.87
N TYR A 76 14.62 -8.52 8.08
CA TYR A 76 13.35 -8.81 8.76
C TYR A 76 12.57 -7.54 9.08
N GLU A 77 13.22 -6.54 9.69
CA GLU A 77 12.61 -5.24 10.01
C GLU A 77 12.09 -4.55 8.74
N GLY A 78 12.89 -4.55 7.66
CA GLY A 78 12.49 -4.02 6.36
C GLY A 78 11.28 -4.73 5.77
N ALA A 79 11.25 -6.06 5.81
CA ALA A 79 10.13 -6.85 5.28
C ALA A 79 8.82 -6.58 6.04
N VAL A 80 8.88 -6.47 7.38
CA VAL A 80 7.71 -6.14 8.21
C VAL A 80 7.22 -4.72 7.91
N ALA A 81 8.13 -3.76 7.75
CA ALA A 81 7.78 -2.40 7.37
C ALA A 81 7.06 -2.36 6.00
N GLN A 82 7.59 -3.07 5.01
CA GLN A 82 6.99 -3.19 3.68
C GLN A 82 5.58 -3.79 3.74
N ALA A 83 5.42 -4.89 4.48
CA ALA A 83 4.12 -5.56 4.64
C ALA A 83 3.10 -4.64 5.34
N THR A 84 3.53 -3.91 6.36
CA THR A 84 2.68 -2.93 7.06
C THR A 84 2.20 -1.84 6.10
N LYS A 85 3.10 -1.29 5.30
CA LYS A 85 2.79 -0.19 4.37
C LYS A 85 1.83 -0.63 3.26
N ILE A 86 2.02 -1.83 2.70
CA ILE A 86 1.06 -2.41 1.75
C ILE A 86 -0.31 -2.64 2.42
N GLY A 87 -0.33 -3.11 3.67
CA GLY A 87 -1.55 -3.28 4.46
C GLY A 87 -2.32 -1.98 4.69
N GLU A 88 -1.61 -0.88 4.95
CA GLU A 88 -2.18 0.46 5.08
C GLU A 88 -2.81 0.92 3.76
N LEU A 89 -2.12 0.77 2.63
CA LEU A 89 -2.63 1.12 1.30
C LEU A 89 -3.91 0.33 0.96
N TYR A 90 -3.95 -0.96 1.32
CA TYR A 90 -5.15 -1.78 1.11
C TYR A 90 -6.32 -1.34 2.01
N THR A 91 -6.03 -1.00 3.26
CA THR A 91 -7.02 -0.49 4.22
C THR A 91 -7.59 0.85 3.76
N GLU A 92 -6.75 1.73 3.21
CA GLU A 92 -7.18 3.02 2.65
C GLU A 92 -8.11 2.81 1.46
N LEU A 93 -7.74 1.93 0.52
CA LEU A 93 -8.59 1.56 -0.62
C LEU A 93 -9.96 1.04 -0.16
N ALA A 94 -9.98 0.16 0.85
CA ALA A 94 -11.22 -0.35 1.42
C ALA A 94 -12.07 0.80 1.99
N LYS A 95 -11.50 1.68 2.81
CA LYS A 95 -12.21 2.84 3.38
C LYS A 95 -12.80 3.75 2.31
N GLU A 96 -12.05 4.05 1.24
CA GLU A 96 -12.53 4.88 0.13
C GLU A 96 -13.71 4.23 -0.59
N THR A 97 -13.66 2.90 -0.75
CA THR A 97 -14.72 2.10 -1.39
C THR A 97 -15.98 2.01 -0.53
N TYR A 98 -15.86 1.96 0.80
CA TYR A 98 -17.00 1.88 1.73
C TYR A 98 -17.63 3.24 2.07
N ARG A 99 -16.92 4.36 1.86
CA ARG A 99 -17.37 5.73 2.15
C ARG A 99 -18.75 6.11 1.55
N PRO A 100 -19.13 5.68 0.33
CA PRO A 100 -20.45 5.94 -0.23
C PRO A 100 -21.59 5.28 0.56
N PHE A 101 -21.35 4.10 1.16
CA PHE A 101 -22.35 3.38 1.94
C PHE A 101 -22.62 4.05 3.29
N GLU A 102 -21.59 4.54 3.98
CA GLU A 102 -21.76 5.35 5.21
C GLU A 102 -22.58 6.63 4.93
N SER A 103 -22.33 7.27 3.79
CA SER A 103 -23.05 8.48 3.36
C SER A 103 -24.52 8.21 2.99
N ALA A 104 -24.84 6.98 2.59
CA ALA A 104 -26.20 6.54 2.29
C ALA A 104 -26.98 6.15 3.57
N PHE A 105 -26.33 5.48 4.53
CA PHE A 105 -26.96 5.13 5.81
C PHE A 105 -27.21 6.34 6.72
N GLY A 106 -26.36 7.38 6.65
CA GLY A 106 -26.59 8.65 7.36
C GLY A 106 -27.78 9.47 6.84
N LYS A 107 -28.33 9.12 5.67
CA LYS A 107 -29.48 9.81 5.05
C LYS A 107 -30.83 9.13 5.31
N PHE A 108 -30.87 7.99 6.00
CA PHE A 108 -32.13 7.40 6.46
C PHE A 108 -32.46 7.95 7.87
N PRO A 109 -33.49 8.83 8.01
CA PRO A 109 -34.00 9.19 9.32
C PRO A 109 -34.60 7.94 9.99
N ARG A 110 -34.36 7.78 11.29
CA ARG A 110 -35.14 6.88 12.14
C ARG A 110 -36.60 7.31 12.19
#